data_AF-A0A6N8EIS1-F1
#
_entry.id   AF-A0A6N8EIS1-F1
#
_cell.length_a   1.000
_cell.length_b   1.000
_cell.length_c   1.000
_cell.angle_alpha   90.00
_cell.angle_beta   90.00
_cell.angle_gamma   90.00
#
_symmetry.space_group_name_H-M   'P 1'
#
loop_
_entity.id
_entity.type
_entity.pdbx_description
1 polymer ?
#
loop_
_entity_poly.entity_id
_entity_poly.type
_entity_poly.pdbx_seq_one_letter_code
_entity_poly.pdbx_strand_id
1 'polypeptide(L)'
;MQRVFALRQLSSDHHRGLVLARRAREKATTGPEHQARAWGAVREAFVQELEPHFQLEEQNLLPALEHAGASELVAQTLQEHRQLRTLVAKGQPRDLAAFAQTLSDHIRFEETRLFETAQRVLDEATLTALAERHAEGARRACEARLAVSGSDAQTREPVSEPRAG
;
A
#
# COMPACT_ATOMS: atom_id res chain seq x y z
N MET A 1 -21.55 -13.10 -7.65
CA MET A 1 -21.78 -12.18 -6.51
C MET A 1 -21.07 -10.87 -6.81
N GLN A 2 -21.78 -9.74 -6.79
CA GLN A 2 -21.14 -8.43 -6.92
C GLN A 2 -20.50 -8.07 -5.58
N ARG A 3 -19.19 -7.77 -5.60
CA ARG A 3 -18.51 -7.24 -4.42
C ARG A 3 -19.11 -5.88 -4.07
N VAL A 4 -19.42 -5.68 -2.79
CA VAL A 4 -19.87 -4.38 -2.27
C VAL A 4 -18.83 -3.31 -2.62
N PHE A 5 -19.29 -2.11 -2.96
CA PHE A 5 -18.46 -1.02 -3.48
C PHE A 5 -17.22 -0.71 -2.61
N ALA A 6 -17.36 -0.87 -1.29
CA ALA A 6 -16.28 -0.76 -0.31
C ALA A 6 -15.06 -1.62 -0.64
N LEU A 7 -15.31 -2.91 -0.84
CA LEU A 7 -14.26 -3.90 -1.11
C LEU A 7 -13.69 -3.72 -2.52
N ARG A 8 -14.45 -3.14 -3.45
CA ARG A 8 -13.96 -2.85 -4.80
C ARG A 8 -12.87 -1.77 -4.81
N GLN A 9 -12.95 -0.78 -3.92
CA GLN A 9 -11.92 0.25 -3.80
C GLN A 9 -10.63 -0.33 -3.19
N LEU A 10 -10.74 -1.10 -2.10
CA LEU A 10 -9.62 -1.84 -1.52
C LEU A 10 -8.97 -2.78 -2.55
N SER A 11 -9.78 -3.54 -3.31
CA SER A 11 -9.29 -4.38 -4.41
C SER A 11 -8.60 -3.61 -5.53
N SER A 12 -8.88 -2.31 -5.72
CA SER A 12 -8.17 -1.49 -6.71
C SER A 12 -6.74 -1.21 -6.27
N ASP A 13 -6.52 -0.97 -4.98
CA ASP A 13 -5.17 -0.78 -4.42
C ASP A 13 -4.37 -2.08 -4.47
N HIS A 14 -5.02 -3.23 -4.27
CA HIS A 14 -4.41 -4.55 -4.49
C HIS A 14 -3.87 -4.75 -5.90
N HIS A 15 -4.53 -4.23 -6.93
CA HIS A 15 -4.01 -4.31 -8.29
C HIS A 15 -2.64 -3.62 -8.42
N ARG A 16 -2.50 -2.43 -7.81
CA ARG A 16 -1.23 -1.69 -7.80
C ARG A 16 -0.16 -2.45 -7.00
N GLY A 17 -0.53 -3.01 -5.85
CA GLY A 17 0.34 -3.88 -5.05
C GLY A 17 0.85 -5.09 -5.83
N LEU A 18 -0.01 -5.76 -6.58
CA LEU A 18 0.39 -6.90 -7.43
C LEU A 18 1.30 -6.49 -8.59
N VAL A 19 1.08 -5.32 -9.20
CA VAL A 19 1.99 -4.78 -10.22
C VAL A 19 3.36 -4.49 -9.62
N LEU A 20 3.42 -3.92 -8.41
CA LEU A 20 4.66 -3.68 -7.69
C LEU A 20 5.38 -5.00 -7.36
N ALA A 21 4.67 -5.99 -6.83
CA ALA A 21 5.21 -7.31 -6.53
C ALA A 21 5.78 -7.99 -7.79
N ARG A 22 5.05 -7.95 -8.90
CA ARG A 22 5.51 -8.49 -10.19
C ARG A 22 6.80 -7.83 -10.65
N ARG A 23 6.88 -6.50 -10.61
CA ARG A 23 8.09 -5.74 -10.98
C ARG A 23 9.28 -6.05 -10.06
N ALA A 24 9.04 -6.14 -8.75
CA ALA A 24 10.06 -6.52 -7.79
C ALA A 24 10.62 -7.92 -8.07
N ARG A 25 9.75 -8.89 -8.37
CA ARG A 25 10.13 -10.26 -8.76
C ARG A 25 10.98 -10.29 -10.03
N GLU A 26 10.60 -9.53 -11.06
CA GLU A 26 11.36 -9.43 -12.30
C GLU A 26 12.76 -8.83 -12.08
N LYS A 27 12.88 -7.85 -11.19
CA LYS A 27 14.17 -7.21 -10.89
C LYS A 27 15.05 -8.00 -9.94
N ALA A 28 14.49 -8.91 -9.15
CA ALA A 28 15.25 -9.77 -8.25
C ALA A 28 16.30 -10.65 -8.95
N THR A 29 16.10 -10.97 -10.24
CA THR A 29 17.05 -11.79 -11.04
C THR A 29 17.99 -10.95 -11.90
N THR A 30 17.99 -9.64 -11.74
CA THR A 30 18.84 -8.71 -12.52
C THR A 30 20.12 -8.35 -11.76
N GLY A 31 21.04 -7.62 -12.41
CA GLY A 31 22.29 -7.21 -11.78
C GLY A 31 22.12 -6.28 -10.56
N PRO A 32 23.14 -6.16 -9.68
CA PRO A 32 23.04 -5.47 -8.39
C PRO A 32 22.54 -4.02 -8.46
N GLU A 33 22.96 -3.26 -9.47
CA GLU A 33 22.48 -1.88 -9.66
C GLU A 33 20.97 -1.81 -9.94
N HIS A 34 20.45 -2.74 -10.74
CA HIS A 34 19.03 -2.80 -11.07
C HIS A 34 18.20 -3.23 -9.85
N GLN A 35 18.72 -4.17 -9.05
CA GLN A 35 18.11 -4.54 -7.78
C GLN A 35 18.07 -3.35 -6.82
N ALA A 36 19.18 -2.60 -6.69
CA ALA A 36 19.25 -1.43 -5.81
C ALA A 36 18.22 -0.35 -6.21
N ARG A 37 18.13 -0.04 -7.51
CA ARG A 37 17.10 0.88 -8.04
C ARG A 37 15.68 0.38 -7.76
N ALA A 38 15.42 -0.90 -8.02
CA ALA A 38 14.10 -1.49 -7.78
C ALA A 38 13.73 -1.51 -6.29
N TRP A 39 14.69 -1.77 -5.40
CA TRP A 39 14.46 -1.72 -3.95
C TRP A 39 14.13 -0.31 -3.47
N GLY A 40 14.80 0.72 -3.99
CA GLY A 40 14.44 2.11 -3.74
C GLY A 40 12.99 2.42 -4.13
N ALA A 41 12.59 2.01 -5.34
CA ALA A 41 11.21 2.18 -5.81
C ALA A 41 10.18 1.41 -4.98
N VAL A 42 10.53 0.20 -4.51
CA VAL A 42 9.68 -0.58 -3.58
C VAL A 42 9.48 0.17 -2.27
N ARG A 43 10.54 0.73 -1.68
CA ARG A 43 10.44 1.48 -0.41
C ARG A 43 9.57 2.73 -0.56
N GLU A 44 9.73 3.45 -1.67
CA GLU A 44 8.92 4.63 -1.96
C GLU A 44 7.44 4.27 -2.15
N ALA A 45 7.15 3.29 -3.02
CA ALA A 45 5.79 2.83 -3.25
C ALA A 45 5.16 2.24 -1.98
N PHE A 46 5.94 1.58 -1.13
CA PHE A 46 5.46 1.08 0.16
C PHE A 46 4.93 2.21 1.03
N VAL A 47 5.70 3.28 1.21
CA VAL A 47 5.30 4.42 2.05
C VAL A 47 4.12 5.20 1.44
N GLN A 48 4.09 5.34 0.12
CA GLN A 48 3.08 6.16 -0.56
C GLN A 48 1.77 5.43 -0.86
N GLU A 49 1.79 4.10 -0.98
CA GLU A 49 0.63 3.31 -1.44
C GLU A 49 0.26 2.21 -0.44
N LEU A 50 1.19 1.34 -0.06
CA LEU A 50 0.87 0.16 0.76
C LEU A 50 0.63 0.51 2.24
N GLU A 51 1.45 1.36 2.83
CA GLU A 51 1.30 1.73 4.26
C GLU A 51 -0.03 2.46 4.53
N PRO A 52 -0.46 3.47 3.73
CA PRO A 52 -1.77 4.06 3.90
C PRO A 52 -2.91 3.06 3.72
N HIS A 53 -2.76 2.11 2.79
CA HIS A 53 -3.74 1.05 2.57
C HIS A 53 -3.88 0.15 3.82
N PHE A 54 -2.76 -0.36 4.35
CA PHE A 54 -2.76 -1.17 5.58
C PHE A 54 -3.37 -0.42 6.77
N GLN A 55 -3.09 0.88 6.89
CA GLN A 55 -3.67 1.70 7.96
C GLN A 55 -5.18 1.80 7.84
N LEU A 56 -5.73 1.93 6.63
CA LEU A 56 -7.17 1.98 6.44
C LEU A 56 -7.85 0.67 6.84
N GLU A 57 -7.22 -0.47 6.54
CA GLU A 57 -7.72 -1.78 6.96
C GLU A 57 -7.65 -1.95 8.47
N GLU A 58 -6.49 -1.64 9.08
CA GLU A 58 -6.25 -1.75 10.52
C GLU A 58 -7.16 -0.85 11.34
N GLN A 59 -7.54 0.32 10.83
CA GLN A 59 -8.40 1.28 11.53
C GLN A 59 -9.89 1.02 11.34
N ASN A 60 -10.29 0.34 10.27
CA ASN A 60 -11.71 0.25 9.88
C ASN A 60 -12.17 -1.20 9.65
N LEU A 61 -11.57 -1.90 8.69
CA LEU A 61 -12.03 -3.24 8.29
C LEU A 61 -11.75 -4.28 9.39
N LEU A 62 -10.52 -4.31 9.91
CA LEU A 62 -10.11 -5.33 10.88
C LEU A 62 -10.87 -5.21 12.20
N PRO A 63 -11.12 -4.01 12.78
CA PRO A 63 -11.98 -3.89 13.96
C PRO A 63 -13.41 -4.38 13.74
N ALA A 64 -14.00 -4.15 12.55
CA ALA A 64 -15.34 -4.64 12.24
C ALA A 64 -15.38 -6.18 12.15
N LEU A 65 -14.36 -6.78 11.53
CA LEU A 65 -14.19 -8.23 11.46
C LEU A 65 -13.94 -8.85 12.84
N GLU A 66 -13.15 -8.20 13.69
CA GLU A 66 -12.91 -8.63 15.07
C GLU A 66 -14.22 -8.68 15.86
N HIS A 67 -15.04 -7.62 15.74
CA HIS A 67 -16.35 -7.55 16.41
C HIS A 67 -17.32 -8.62 15.90
N ALA A 68 -17.20 -9.01 14.63
CA ALA A 68 -17.96 -10.09 14.03
C ALA A 68 -17.41 -11.50 14.32
N GLY A 69 -16.37 -11.62 15.16
CA GLY A 69 -15.79 -12.89 15.60
C GLY A 69 -14.78 -13.53 14.64
N ALA A 70 -14.26 -12.78 13.67
CA ALA A 70 -13.27 -13.25 12.70
C ALA A 70 -11.80 -13.05 13.15
N SER A 71 -11.52 -13.22 14.45
CA SER A 71 -10.24 -12.86 15.08
C SER A 71 -9.01 -13.56 14.49
N GLU A 72 -9.15 -14.81 14.01
CA GLU A 72 -8.03 -15.52 13.37
C GLU A 72 -7.57 -14.83 12.08
N LEU A 73 -8.52 -14.35 11.26
CA LEU A 73 -8.20 -13.64 10.02
C LEU A 73 -7.58 -12.28 10.32
N VAL A 74 -8.11 -11.58 11.33
CA VAL A 74 -7.56 -10.29 11.79
C VAL A 74 -6.12 -10.44 12.28
N ALA A 75 -5.84 -11.45 13.11
CA ALA A 75 -4.52 -11.73 13.61
C ALA A 75 -3.52 -12.06 12.48
N GLN A 76 -3.96 -12.85 11.49
CA GLN A 76 -3.15 -13.17 10.31
C GLN A 76 -2.83 -11.92 9.49
N THR A 77 -3.82 -11.08 9.15
CA THR A 77 -3.61 -9.83 8.40
C THR A 77 -2.60 -8.92 9.12
N LEU A 78 -2.78 -8.71 10.43
CA LEU A 78 -1.86 -7.89 11.22
C LEU A 78 -0.43 -8.45 11.25
N GLN A 79 -0.28 -9.77 11.27
CA GLN A 79 1.02 -10.41 11.21
C GLN A 79 1.69 -10.19 9.85
N GLU A 80 0.95 -10.37 8.75
CA GLU A 80 1.45 -10.17 7.38
C GLU A 80 1.85 -8.70 7.15
N HIS A 81 1.06 -7.74 7.63
CA HIS A 81 1.40 -6.31 7.59
C HIS A 81 2.73 -6.03 8.30
N ARG A 82 2.90 -6.55 9.53
CA ARG A 82 4.15 -6.39 10.30
C ARG A 82 5.34 -7.02 9.58
N GLN A 83 5.15 -8.17 8.94
CA GLN A 83 6.19 -8.84 8.16
C GLN A 83 6.63 -7.97 6.98
N LEU A 84 5.68 -7.43 6.21
CA LEU A 84 5.97 -6.54 5.08
C LEU A 84 6.66 -5.24 5.53
N ARG A 85 6.16 -4.59 6.60
CA ARG A 85 6.81 -3.42 7.22
C ARG A 85 8.24 -3.71 7.64
N THR A 86 8.47 -4.84 8.29
CA THR A 86 9.80 -5.26 8.75
C THR A 86 10.74 -5.50 7.56
N LEU A 87 10.25 -6.16 6.53
CA LEU A 87 11.03 -6.47 5.34
C LEU A 87 11.46 -5.20 4.60
N VAL A 88 10.58 -4.20 4.50
CA VAL A 88 10.89 -2.92 3.86
C VAL A 88 11.83 -2.07 4.72
N ALA A 89 11.65 -2.08 6.04
CA ALA A 89 12.46 -1.29 6.96
C ALA A 89 13.90 -1.82 7.13
N LYS A 90 14.08 -3.15 7.15
CA LYS A 90 15.37 -3.80 7.44
C LYS A 90 15.98 -4.55 6.26
N GLY A 91 15.22 -4.74 5.19
CA GLY A 91 15.65 -5.50 4.02
C GLY A 91 16.59 -4.74 3.11
N GLN A 92 17.13 -5.48 2.16
CA GLN A 92 18.14 -5.07 1.19
C GLN A 92 17.69 -5.44 -0.23
N PRO A 93 18.39 -4.96 -1.27
CA PRO A 93 18.03 -5.28 -2.66
C PRO A 93 17.89 -6.77 -2.99
N ARG A 94 18.65 -7.64 -2.31
CA ARG A 94 18.53 -9.11 -2.44
C ARG A 94 17.19 -9.67 -1.97
N ASP A 95 16.44 -8.93 -1.16
CA ASP A 95 15.17 -9.35 -0.57
C ASP A 95 13.97 -9.03 -1.47
N LEU A 96 14.19 -8.48 -2.67
CA LEU A 96 13.13 -8.18 -3.66
C LEU A 96 12.21 -9.37 -3.94
N ALA A 97 12.76 -10.58 -4.07
CA ALA A 97 11.97 -11.79 -4.31
C ALA A 97 11.10 -12.14 -3.09
N ALA A 98 11.65 -12.04 -1.88
CA ALA A 98 10.92 -12.29 -0.65
C ALA A 98 9.78 -11.27 -0.45
N PHE A 99 10.04 -9.99 -0.78
CA PHE A 99 9.02 -8.94 -0.72
C PHE A 99 7.90 -9.20 -1.72
N ALA A 100 8.26 -9.49 -2.98
CA ALA A 100 7.29 -9.79 -4.02
C ALA A 100 6.39 -10.97 -3.66
N GLN A 101 6.97 -12.04 -3.10
CA GLN A 101 6.22 -13.22 -2.69
C GLN A 101 5.28 -12.89 -1.52
N THR A 102 5.81 -12.29 -0.45
CA THR A 102 5.03 -11.95 0.75
C THR A 102 3.85 -11.04 0.41
N LEU A 103 4.07 -10.01 -0.42
CA LEU A 103 3.00 -9.09 -0.83
C LEU A 103 1.95 -9.77 -1.70
N SER A 104 2.37 -10.64 -2.63
CA SER A 104 1.43 -11.36 -3.49
C SER A 104 0.56 -12.35 -2.71
N ASP A 105 1.15 -13.05 -1.75
CA ASP A 105 0.45 -14.01 -0.91
C ASP A 105 -0.54 -13.32 0.01
N HIS A 106 -0.12 -12.21 0.62
CA HIS A 106 -0.97 -11.35 1.45
C HIS A 106 -2.20 -10.85 0.67
N ILE A 107 -2.00 -10.22 -0.49
CA ILE A 107 -3.12 -9.72 -1.32
C ILE A 107 -4.05 -10.87 -1.74
N ARG A 108 -3.49 -12.04 -2.10
CA ARG A 108 -4.31 -13.20 -2.45
C ARG A 108 -5.14 -13.69 -1.27
N PHE A 109 -4.56 -13.74 -0.08
CA PHE A 109 -5.25 -14.11 1.15
C PHE A 109 -6.43 -13.17 1.41
N GLU A 110 -6.22 -11.86 1.32
CA GLU A 110 -7.28 -10.89 1.58
C GLU A 110 -8.42 -10.98 0.58
N GLU A 111 -8.08 -11.05 -0.70
CA GLU A 111 -9.04 -11.15 -1.80
C GLU A 111 -9.91 -12.42 -1.75
N THR A 112 -9.33 -13.55 -1.28
CA THR A 112 -9.99 -14.86 -1.34
C THR A 112 -10.52 -15.35 0.00
N ARG A 113 -10.09 -14.77 1.13
CA ARG A 113 -10.48 -15.22 2.47
C ARG A 113 -11.04 -14.08 3.31
N LEU A 114 -10.28 -12.98 3.44
CA LEU A 114 -10.68 -11.86 4.30
C LEU A 114 -11.95 -11.20 3.76
N PHE A 115 -11.95 -10.80 2.48
CA PHE A 115 -13.06 -10.08 1.85
C PHE A 115 -14.30 -10.96 1.61
N GLU A 116 -14.11 -12.25 1.35
CA GLU A 116 -15.24 -13.19 1.31
C GLU A 116 -15.89 -13.34 2.69
N THR A 117 -15.08 -13.41 3.74
CA THR A 117 -15.60 -13.47 5.11
C THR A 117 -16.28 -12.18 5.50
N ALA A 118 -15.68 -11.03 5.20
CA ALA A 118 -16.28 -9.70 5.45
C ALA A 118 -17.68 -9.58 4.84
N GLN A 119 -17.88 -10.02 3.59
CA GLN A 119 -19.20 -9.99 2.94
C GLN A 119 -20.22 -10.93 3.59
N ARG A 120 -19.76 -11.99 4.27
CA ARG A 120 -20.64 -12.95 4.93
C ARG A 120 -21.05 -12.53 6.33
N VAL A 121 -20.15 -11.88 7.07
CA VAL A 121 -20.32 -11.62 8.50
C VAL A 121 -20.68 -10.17 8.83
N LEU A 122 -20.40 -9.23 7.91
CA LEU A 122 -20.74 -7.82 8.08
C LEU A 122 -22.04 -7.51 7.35
N ASP A 123 -22.89 -6.70 7.97
CA ASP A 123 -24.10 -6.20 7.34
C ASP A 123 -23.81 -5.12 6.28
N GLU A 124 -24.80 -4.88 5.41
CA GLU A 124 -24.66 -3.92 4.30
C GLU A 124 -24.40 -2.49 4.79
N ALA A 125 -24.96 -2.11 5.94
CA ALA A 125 -24.76 -0.79 6.54
C ALA A 125 -23.29 -0.59 6.97
N THR A 126 -22.70 -1.59 7.62
CA THR A 126 -21.29 -1.60 8.02
C THR A 126 -20.39 -1.55 6.80
N LEU A 127 -20.66 -2.40 5.79
CA LEU A 127 -19.88 -2.42 4.55
C LEU A 127 -19.95 -1.07 3.82
N THR A 128 -21.11 -0.42 3.80
CA THR A 128 -21.28 0.92 3.20
C THR A 128 -20.49 1.98 3.96
N ALA A 129 -20.57 1.99 5.29
CA ALA A 129 -19.81 2.93 6.12
C ALA A 129 -18.29 2.75 5.97
N LEU A 130 -17.82 1.50 5.82
CA LEU A 130 -16.42 1.20 5.51
C LEU A 130 -16.02 1.77 4.14
N ALA A 131 -16.89 1.68 3.13
CA ALA A 131 -16.64 2.24 1.80
C ALA A 131 -16.39 3.75 1.84
N GLU A 132 -17.24 4.47 2.57
CA GLU A 132 -17.19 5.93 2.67
C GLU A 132 -15.93 6.39 3.39
N ARG A 133 -15.58 5.73 4.50
CA ARG A 133 -14.34 5.98 5.25
C ARG A 133 -13.10 5.73 4.41
N HIS A 134 -13.08 4.63 3.64
CA HIS A 134 -11.98 4.34 2.72
C HIS A 134 -11.85 5.40 1.62
N ALA A 135 -12.97 5.78 1.01
CA ALA A 135 -12.99 6.82 -0.03
C ALA A 135 -12.52 8.18 0.51
N GLU A 136 -12.83 8.53 1.75
CA GLU A 136 -12.30 9.72 2.40
C GLU A 136 -10.79 9.62 2.67
N GLY A 137 -10.33 8.48 3.20
CA GLY A 137 -8.90 8.22 3.41
C GLY A 137 -8.07 8.30 2.13
N ALA A 138 -8.56 7.68 1.05
CA ALA A 138 -7.91 7.71 -0.27
C ALA A 138 -7.85 9.14 -0.85
N ARG A 139 -8.91 9.95 -0.68
CA ARG A 139 -8.93 11.36 -1.10
C ARG A 139 -7.89 12.18 -0.34
N ARG A 140 -7.84 12.07 0.98
CA ARG A 140 -6.83 12.75 1.83
C ARG A 140 -5.40 12.35 1.45
N ALA A 141 -5.15 11.07 1.15
CA ALA A 141 -3.85 10.60 0.70
C ALA A 141 -3.46 11.12 -0.71
N CYS A 142 -4.44 11.37 -1.58
CA CYS A 142 -4.21 12.00 -2.88
C CYS A 142 -3.87 13.48 -2.74
N GLU A 143 -4.64 14.21 -1.92
CA GLU A 143 -4.42 15.63 -1.64
C GLU A 143 -3.06 15.90 -0.97
N ALA A 144 -2.68 15.07 0.01
CA ALA A 144 -1.37 15.15 0.65
C ALA A 144 -0.22 14.94 -0.34
N ARG A 145 -0.38 14.03 -1.32
CA ARG A 145 0.61 13.81 -2.38
C ARG A 145 0.74 15.02 -3.31
N LEU A 146 -0.39 15.60 -3.72
CA LEU A 146 -0.39 16.81 -4.55
C LEU A 146 0.25 18.01 -3.83
N ALA A 147 0.06 18.12 -2.51
CA ALA A 147 0.67 19.17 -1.69
C ALA A 147 2.21 19.03 -1.59
N VAL A 148 2.73 17.81 -1.46
CA VAL A 148 4.18 17.55 -1.41
C VAL A 148 4.87 17.84 -2.75
N SER A 149 4.21 17.55 -3.88
CA SER A 149 4.75 17.87 -5.21
C SER A 149 4.71 19.36 -5.57
N GLY A 150 4.05 20.20 -4.77
CA GLY A 150 3.93 21.65 -4.99
C GLY A 150 5.01 22.52 -4.34
N SER A 151 5.97 21.94 -3.58
CA SER A 151 6.93 22.70 -2.76
C SER A 151 8.35 22.82 -3.34
N ASP A 152 8.59 22.44 -4.60
CA ASP A 152 9.91 22.54 -5.28
C ASP A 152 9.94 23.64 -6.35
N ALA A 153 9.54 24.86 -5.99
CA ALA A 153 9.64 26.01 -6.89
C ALA A 153 9.92 27.33 -6.17
N GLN A 154 11.04 27.50 -5.44
CA GLN A 154 11.70 28.81 -5.30
C GLN A 154 13.10 28.73 -4.68
N THR A 155 14.15 28.57 -5.50
CA THR A 155 15.43 29.27 -5.26
C THR A 155 16.18 29.38 -6.59
N ARG A 156 15.87 30.44 -7.35
CA ARG A 156 16.75 30.94 -8.40
C ARG A 156 17.47 32.17 -7.82
N GLU A 157 18.68 31.96 -7.34
CA GLU A 157 19.64 33.01 -7.03
C GLU A 157 19.95 33.80 -8.33
N PRO A 158 19.92 35.14 -8.32
CA PRO A 158 20.36 35.92 -9.48
C PRO A 158 21.88 35.96 -9.55
N VAL A 159 22.46 35.31 -10.56
CA VAL A 159 23.87 35.49 -10.95
C VAL A 159 24.06 36.95 -11.37
N SER A 160 24.83 37.70 -10.58
CA SER A 160 25.34 39.00 -10.95
C SER A 160 26.48 38.83 -11.97
N GLU A 161 26.29 39.42 -13.15
CA GLU A 161 27.27 39.46 -14.24
C GLU A 161 28.54 40.25 -13.84
N PRO A 162 29.71 39.92 -14.41
CA PRO A 162 30.93 40.69 -14.20
C PRO A 162 30.97 41.89 -15.16
N ARG A 163 31.14 43.11 -14.63
CA ARG A 163 31.55 44.27 -15.44
C ARG A 163 33.02 44.12 -15.82
N ALA A 164 33.26 43.99 -17.12
CA ALA A 164 34.57 44.18 -17.74
C ALA A 164 34.74 45.66 -18.13
N GLY A 165 35.94 46.20 -17.92
CA GLY A 165 36.46 47.42 -18.58
C GLY A 165 36.11 48.73 -17.92
#